data_AF-A0A3P7IL01-F1
#
_entry.id   AF-A0A3P7IL01-F1
#
_cell.length_a   1.000
_cell.length_b   1.000
_cell.length_c   1.000
_cell.angle_alpha   90.00
_cell.angle_beta   90.00
_cell.angle_gamma   90.00
#
_symmetry.space_group_name_H-M   'P 1'
#
loop_
_entity.id
_entity.type
_entity.pdbx_description
1 polymer ?
#
loop_
_entity_poly.entity_id
_entity_poly.type
_entity_poly.pdbx_seq_one_letter_code
_entity_poly.pdbx_strand_id
1 'polypeptide(L)' 'MCQQAMFNKVPRIAQWAAKGAHFVNGVQPQYPTFTAVNHMAIATGLFTESHGIVSNTFYDKATSKL' A
#
# COMPACT_ATOMS: atom_id res chain seq x y z
N MET A 1 2.75 -11.61 26.84
CA MET A 1 4.17 -11.84 26.47
C MET A 1 4.51 -11.40 25.04
N CYS A 2 3.63 -11.55 24.04
CA CYS A 2 3.87 -11.10 22.66
C CYS A 2 3.97 -9.55 22.49
N GLN A 3 3.16 -8.78 23.22
CA GLN A 3 3.13 -7.30 23.07
C GLN A 3 4.42 -6.60 23.55
N GLN A 4 5.08 -7.12 24.58
CA GLN A 4 6.27 -6.50 25.18
C GLN A 4 7.49 -6.56 24.24
N ALA A 5 7.60 -7.63 23.45
CA ALA A 5 8.70 -7.81 22.50
C ALA A 5 8.68 -6.79 21.34
N MET A 6 7.48 -6.36 20.93
CA MET A 6 7.30 -5.37 19.86
C MET A 6 7.72 -3.96 20.29
N PHE A 7 7.48 -3.60 21.55
CA PHE A 7 7.87 -2.31 22.11
C PHE A 7 9.40 -2.11 22.13
N ASN A 8 10.18 -3.18 22.30
CA ASN A 8 11.64 -3.09 22.38
C ASN A 8 12.34 -3.01 21.01
N LYS A 9 11.71 -3.51 19.93
CA LYS A 9 12.32 -3.48 18.57
C LYS A 9 11.90 -2.27 17.75
N VAL A 10 10.63 -1.88 17.82
CA VAL A 10 10.06 -0.77 17.03
C VAL A 10 9.20 0.15 17.92
N PRO A 11 9.81 0.84 18.92
CA PRO A 11 9.07 1.55 19.96
C PRO A 11 8.10 2.60 19.42
N ARG A 12 8.45 3.29 18.32
CA ARG A 12 7.59 4.33 17.72
C ARG A 12 6.41 3.75 16.97
N ILE A 13 6.60 2.66 16.22
CA ILE A 13 5.52 1.97 15.52
C ILE A 13 4.58 1.32 16.55
N ALA A 14 5.12 0.72 17.61
CA ALA A 14 4.33 0.17 18.71
C ALA A 14 3.49 1.26 19.41
N GLN A 15 4.05 2.45 19.64
CA GLN A 15 3.30 3.58 20.17
C GLN A 15 2.20 4.06 19.22
N TRP A 16 2.44 4.13 17.91
CA TRP A 16 1.43 4.47 16.92
C TRP A 16 0.28 3.47 16.87
N ALA A 17 0.59 2.17 16.88
CA ALA A 17 -0.42 1.11 16.91
C ALA A 17 -1.24 1.12 18.21
N ALA A 18 -0.64 1.45 19.35
CA ALA A 18 -1.32 1.49 20.65
C ALA A 18 -2.15 2.75 20.88
N LYS A 19 -1.76 3.89 20.30
CA LYS A 19 -2.40 5.21 20.53
C LYS A 19 -3.25 5.69 19.35
N GLY A 20 -3.13 5.07 18.18
CA GLY A 20 -3.85 5.43 16.96
C GLY A 20 -4.90 4.40 16.55
N ALA A 21 -5.51 4.62 15.37
CA ALA A 21 -6.37 3.63 14.74
C ALA A 21 -5.50 2.55 14.09
N HIS A 22 -5.61 1.31 14.59
CA HIS A 22 -4.81 0.19 14.12
C HIS A 22 -5.71 -0.92 13.55
N PHE A 23 -5.69 -1.08 12.22
CA PHE A 23 -6.38 -2.14 11.51
C PHE A 23 -5.54 -3.42 11.54
N VAL A 24 -5.82 -4.32 12.49
CA VAL A 24 -5.01 -5.53 12.76
C VAL A 24 -4.92 -6.48 11.56
N ASN A 25 -5.97 -6.52 10.74
CA ASN A 25 -6.02 -7.36 9.54
C ASN A 25 -5.40 -6.67 8.31
N GLY A 26 -4.90 -5.44 8.46
CA GLY A 26 -4.31 -4.66 7.37
C GLY A 26 -5.30 -4.31 6.26
N VAL A 27 -4.75 -4.06 5.07
CA VAL A 27 -5.47 -3.81 3.83
C VAL A 27 -5.10 -4.87 2.81
N GLN A 28 -6.07 -5.33 2.02
CA GLN A 28 -5.75 -6.16 0.86
C GLN A 28 -5.23 -5.27 -0.27
N PRO A 29 -4.09 -5.64 -0.90
CA PRO A 29 -3.59 -4.91 -2.04
C PRO A 29 -4.53 -5.11 -3.23
N GLN A 30 -4.58 -4.11 -4.11
CA GLN A 30 -5.31 -4.26 -5.36
C GLN A 30 -4.57 -5.21 -6.30
N TYR A 31 -5.33 -5.93 -7.12
CA TYR A 31 -4.78 -6.65 -8.27
C TYR A 31 -4.67 -5.67 -9.45
N PRO A 32 -3.52 -5.60 -10.14
CA PRO A 32 -2.25 -6.27 -9.86
C PRO A 32 -1.45 -5.60 -8.72
N THR A 33 -0.70 -6.39 -7.95
CA THR A 33 0.00 -5.93 -6.73
C THR A 33 1.32 -5.20 -7.02
N PHE A 34 1.25 -4.13 -7.81
CA PHE A 34 2.39 -3.26 -8.13
C PHE A 34 2.43 -2.01 -7.26
N THR A 35 3.62 -1.39 -7.17
CA THR A 35 3.88 -0.20 -6.38
C THR A 35 3.00 0.97 -6.82
N ALA A 36 3.12 1.41 -8.07
CA ALA A 36 2.40 2.56 -8.59
C ALA A 36 0.87 2.35 -8.52
N VAL A 37 0.41 1.13 -8.79
CA VAL A 37 -1.01 0.74 -8.72
C VAL A 37 -1.55 0.96 -7.30
N ASN A 38 -0.92 0.39 -6.28
CA ASN A 38 -1.39 0.53 -4.89
C ASN A 38 -1.21 1.94 -4.32
N HIS A 39 -0.19 2.69 -4.75
CA HIS A 39 -0.04 4.09 -4.33
C HIS A 39 -1.17 4.97 -4.89
N MET A 40 -1.58 4.75 -6.14
CA MET A 40 -2.73 5.46 -6.72
C MET A 40 -4.05 5.09 -6.06
N ALA A 41 -4.24 3.82 -5.70
CA ALA A 41 -5.40 3.38 -4.93
C ALA A 41 -5.49 4.09 -3.57
N ILE A 42 -4.38 4.25 -2.84
CA ILE A 42 -4.35 4.97 -1.56
C ILE A 42 -4.63 6.47 -1.75
N ALA A 43 -4.06 7.08 -2.80
CA ALA A 43 -4.20 8.51 -3.05
C ALA A 43 -5.58 8.93 -3.56
N THR A 44 -6.24 8.06 -4.34
CA THR A 44 -7.51 8.39 -5.01
C THR A 44 -8.72 7.70 -4.41
N GLY A 45 -8.53 6.60 -3.66
CA GLY A 45 -9.63 5.74 -3.19
C GLY A 45 -10.32 4.96 -4.30
N LEU A 46 -9.78 4.96 -5.53
CA LEU A 46 -10.34 4.28 -6.68
C LEU A 46 -9.72 2.89 -6.88
N PHE A 47 -10.40 2.03 -7.63
CA PHE A 47 -9.83 0.77 -8.11
C PHE A 47 -8.95 0.95 -9.34
N THR A 48 -8.08 -0.02 -9.62
CA THR A 48 -7.19 -0.10 -10.79
C THR A 48 -7.91 0.30 -12.08
N GLU A 49 -9.12 -0.20 -12.29
CA GLU A 49 -9.92 0.04 -13.50
C GLU A 49 -10.39 1.50 -13.62
N SER A 50 -10.49 2.21 -12.50
CA SER A 50 -10.96 3.59 -12.43
C SER A 50 -9.82 4.60 -12.45
N HIS A 51 -8.71 4.36 -11.75
CA HIS A 51 -7.56 5.27 -11.78
C HIS A 51 -6.57 4.99 -12.93
N GLY A 52 -6.72 3.87 -13.64
CA GLY A 52 -6.05 3.59 -14.92
C GLY A 52 -4.56 3.26 -14.86
N ILE A 53 -3.97 3.17 -13.66
CA ILE A 53 -2.57 2.75 -13.49
C ILE A 53 -2.55 1.25 -13.24
N VAL A 54 -1.99 0.48 -14.18
CA VAL A 54 -2.05 -0.99 -14.21
C VAL A 54 -0.70 -1.67 -13.97
N SER A 55 0.39 -0.90 -13.95
CA SER A 55 1.76 -1.39 -13.76
C SER A 55 2.68 -0.26 -13.31
N ASN A 56 3.87 -0.60 -12.82
CA ASN A 56 4.95 0.37 -12.57
C ASN A 56 5.49 0.97 -13.89
N THR A 57 5.44 0.18 -14.97
CA THR A 57 5.86 0.56 -16.32
C THR A 57 4.91 -0.08 -17.32
N PHE A 58 4.49 0.66 -18.34
CA PHE A 58 3.56 0.17 -19.34
C PHE A 58 3.94 0.72 -20.71
N TYR A 59 3.82 -0.15 -21.72
CA TYR A 59 4.16 0.20 -23.08
C TYR A 59 3.24 1.28 -23.65
N ASP A 60 3.83 2.37 -24.11
CA ASP A 60 3.15 3.41 -24.86
C ASP A 60 3.11 3.06 -26.35
N LYS A 61 1.91 2.75 -26.85
CA LYS A 61 1.67 2.43 -28.25
C LYS A 61 1.88 3.64 -29.18
N ALA A 62 1.69 4.87 -28.70
CA ALA A 62 1.85 6.06 -29.51
C ALA A 62 3.32 6.31 -29.86
N THR A 63 4.21 6.08 -28.90
CA THR A 63 5.66 6.27 -29.08
C THR A 63 6.44 4.99 -29.33
N SER A 64 5.77 3.83 -29.29
CA SER A 64 6.36 2.49 -29.41
C SER A 64 7.46 2.18 -28.39
N LYS A 65 7.32 2.70 -27.17
CA LYS A 65 8.32 2.58 -26.09
C LYS A 65 7.72 1.94 -24.85
N LEU A 66 8.57 1.30 -24.05
CA LEU A 66 8.23 0.88 -22.69
C LEU A 66 8.27 2.08 -21.73
#